data_AF-A0A968QNK3-F1
#
_entry.id   AF-A0A968QNK3-F1
#
_cell.length_a   1.000
_cell.length_b   1.000
_cell.length_c   1.000
_cell.angle_alpha   90.00
_cell.angle_beta   90.00
_cell.angle_gamma   90.00
#
_symmetry.space_group_name_H-M   'P 1'
#
loop_
_entity.id
_entity.type
_entity.pdbx_description
1 polymer ?
#
loop_
_entity_poly.entity_id
_entity_poly.type
_entity_poly.pdbx_seq_one_letter_code
_entity_poly.pdbx_strand_id
1 'polypeptide(L)'
;IGVRYYIVFDPQKVIQQDILRIYEISPGQYIPKIDRYLSRVGLGVTLWEGVYENRYDLWLRWCDADKNLIPTGKERAEQAEKRSEKLAEKLRALGVDPDA
;
A
#
# COMPACT_ATOMS: atom_id res chain seq x y z
N ILE A 1 -8.04 9.07 25.66
CA ILE A 1 -6.97 8.55 24.74
C ILE A 1 -7.62 7.48 23.88
N GLY A 2 -7.48 7.55 22.55
CA GLY A 2 -8.07 6.57 21.64
C GLY A 2 -7.35 6.58 20.30
N VAL A 3 -7.37 5.45 19.60
CA VAL A 3 -6.81 5.34 18.24
C VAL A 3 -7.79 5.99 17.28
N ARG A 4 -7.32 6.92 16.43
CA ARG A 4 -8.26 7.69 15.59
C ARG A 4 -8.97 6.85 14.55
N TYR A 5 -8.23 5.95 13.90
CA TYR A 5 -8.77 5.05 12.89
C TYR A 5 -8.52 3.61 13.30
N TYR A 6 -9.56 2.80 13.28
CA TYR A 6 -9.48 1.37 13.56
C TYR A 6 -9.92 0.59 12.33
N ILE A 7 -9.09 -0.33 11.86
CA ILE A 7 -9.32 -1.08 10.63
C ILE A 7 -9.36 -2.57 10.96
N VAL A 8 -10.43 -3.23 10.55
CA VAL A 8 -10.58 -4.68 10.66
C VAL A 8 -10.58 -5.26 9.26
N PHE A 9 -9.53 -6.00 8.94
CA PHE A 9 -9.39 -6.76 7.71
C PHE A 9 -9.57 -8.25 8.01
N ASP A 10 -10.63 -8.84 7.47
CA ASP A 10 -11.04 -10.22 7.70
C ASP A 10 -11.32 -10.90 6.35
N PRO A 11 -10.28 -11.29 5.59
CA PRO A 11 -10.45 -11.87 4.25
C PRO A 11 -11.21 -13.20 4.28
N GLN A 12 -11.15 -13.92 5.41
CA GLN A 12 -11.82 -15.22 5.58
C GLN A 12 -13.23 -15.09 6.19
N LYS A 13 -13.64 -13.89 6.58
CA LYS A 13 -14.95 -13.60 7.19
C LYS A 13 -15.22 -14.42 8.46
N VAL A 14 -14.17 -14.68 9.25
CA VAL A 14 -14.26 -15.47 10.49
C VAL A 14 -14.89 -14.67 11.63
N ILE A 15 -14.61 -13.38 11.70
CA ILE A 15 -15.06 -12.48 12.77
C ILE A 15 -16.15 -11.50 12.31
N GLN A 16 -16.29 -11.25 11.00
CA GLN A 16 -17.33 -10.38 10.44
C GLN A 16 -17.71 -10.77 9.00
N GLN A 17 -18.90 -10.36 8.54
CA GLN A 17 -19.36 -10.64 7.17
C GLN A 17 -18.63 -9.81 6.08
N ASP A 18 -18.21 -8.60 6.43
CA ASP A 18 -17.51 -7.69 5.51
C ASP A 18 -16.01 -7.98 5.52
N ILE A 19 -15.37 -7.97 4.36
CA ILE A 19 -13.91 -8.23 4.27
C ILE A 19 -13.10 -7.10 4.93
N LEU A 20 -13.61 -5.88 4.89
CA LEU A 20 -12.95 -4.71 5.44
C LEU A 20 -13.96 -3.80 6.11
N ARG A 21 -13.69 -3.44 7.37
CA ARG A 21 -14.42 -2.39 8.09
C ARG A 21 -13.43 -1.36 8.62
N ILE A 22 -13.80 -0.10 8.50
CA ILE A 22 -13.02 1.02 8.99
C ILE A 22 -13.90 1.78 9.96
N TYR A 23 -13.32 2.20 11.08
CA TYR A 23 -14.00 3.00 12.08
C TYR A 23 -13.18 4.25 12.36
N GLU A 24 -13.86 5.34 12.62
CA GLU A 24 -13.27 6.57 13.12
C GLU A 24 -13.80 6.88 14.52
N ILE A 25 -12.91 7.30 15.42
CA ILE A 25 -13.31 7.68 16.76
C ILE A 25 -14.01 9.06 16.75
N SER A 26 -15.23 9.10 17.26
CA SER A 26 -16.05 10.29 17.50
C SER A 26 -16.49 10.23 18.97
N PRO A 27 -16.52 11.34 19.73
CA PRO A 27 -16.42 11.38 21.20
C PRO A 27 -16.72 10.07 21.97
N GLY A 28 -15.67 9.26 22.20
CA GLY A 28 -15.73 8.01 22.98
C GLY A 28 -16.24 6.76 22.24
N GLN A 29 -16.69 6.88 21.00
CA GLN A 29 -17.29 5.80 20.22
C GLN A 29 -16.63 5.63 18.84
N TYR A 30 -16.46 4.39 18.42
CA TYR A 30 -16.03 4.06 17.06
C TYR A 30 -17.24 4.01 16.14
N ILE A 31 -17.27 4.92 15.16
CA ILE A 31 -18.34 5.00 14.16
C ILE A 31 -17.85 4.35 12.87
N PRO A 32 -18.61 3.42 12.27
CA PRO A 32 -18.27 2.84 10.97
C PRO A 32 -18.13 3.91 9.90
N LYS A 33 -17.11 3.77 9.06
CA LYS A 33 -16.79 4.67 7.97
C LYS A 33 -16.77 3.91 6.65
N ILE A 34 -17.34 4.50 5.61
CA ILE A 34 -17.44 3.88 4.28
C ILE A 34 -16.23 4.24 3.41
N ASP A 35 -15.74 5.47 3.52
CA ASP A 35 -14.57 5.91 2.76
C ASP A 35 -13.29 5.31 3.34
N ARG A 36 -12.39 4.92 2.44
CA ARG A 36 -11.19 4.17 2.79
C ARG A 36 -9.97 5.07 2.98
N TYR A 37 -10.19 6.38 2.97
CA TYR A 37 -9.16 7.39 3.11
C TYR A 37 -9.08 7.89 4.55
N LEU A 38 -7.91 7.81 5.15
CA LEU A 38 -7.63 8.28 6.50
C LEU A 38 -7.10 9.71 6.40
N SER A 39 -7.99 10.69 6.25
CA SER A 39 -7.64 12.07 5.92
C SER A 39 -6.62 12.70 6.87
N ARG A 40 -6.68 12.40 8.17
CA ARG A 40 -5.69 12.93 9.13
C ARG A 40 -4.30 12.30 9.01
N VAL A 41 -4.20 11.12 8.38
CA VAL A 41 -2.93 10.42 8.12
C VAL A 41 -2.41 10.75 6.71
N GLY A 42 -3.30 11.19 5.80
CA GLY A 42 -2.97 11.40 4.41
C GLY A 42 -2.83 10.11 3.59
N LEU A 43 -3.33 8.98 4.12
CA LEU A 43 -3.21 7.65 3.52
C LEU A 43 -4.57 7.01 3.33
N GLY A 44 -4.75 6.29 2.23
CA GLY A 44 -5.87 5.39 2.02
C GLY A 44 -5.47 3.93 2.22
N VAL A 45 -6.48 3.08 2.41
CA VAL A 45 -6.32 1.62 2.36
C VAL A 45 -7.10 1.03 1.20
N THR A 46 -6.50 0.11 0.46
CA THR A 46 -7.14 -0.61 -0.63
C THR A 46 -6.98 -2.12 -0.46
N LEU A 47 -7.87 -2.89 -1.09
CA LEU A 47 -7.71 -4.34 -1.19
C LEU A 47 -7.00 -4.62 -2.52
N TRP A 48 -5.99 -5.47 -2.47
CA TRP A 48 -5.20 -5.84 -3.63
C TRP A 48 -5.03 -7.35 -3.65
N GLU A 49 -5.32 -7.97 -4.79
CA GLU A 49 -5.11 -9.40 -4.98
C GLU A 49 -3.79 -9.62 -5.72
N GLY A 50 -2.96 -10.51 -5.20
CA GLY A 50 -1.70 -10.87 -5.83
C GLY A 50 -0.70 -11.51 -4.88
N VAL A 51 0.55 -11.63 -5.35
CA VAL A 51 1.62 -12.29 -4.60
C VAL A 51 2.35 -11.29 -3.70
N TYR A 52 2.35 -11.57 -2.41
CA TYR A 52 3.19 -10.90 -1.42
C TYR A 52 3.76 -11.94 -0.46
N GLU A 53 5.04 -11.82 -0.08
CA GLU A 53 5.73 -12.80 0.78
C GLU A 53 5.54 -14.27 0.31
N ASN A 54 5.69 -14.51 -1.00
CA ASN A 54 5.53 -15.80 -1.68
C ASN A 54 4.12 -16.44 -1.56
N ARG A 55 3.10 -15.65 -1.25
CA ARG A 55 1.71 -16.12 -1.15
C ARG A 55 0.79 -15.29 -2.02
N TYR A 56 0.02 -15.96 -2.89
CA TYR A 56 -1.09 -15.34 -3.61
C TYR A 56 -2.30 -15.26 -2.66
N ASP A 57 -2.79 -14.05 -2.40
CA ASP A 57 -3.93 -13.83 -1.51
C ASP A 57 -4.54 -12.44 -1.76
N LEU A 58 -5.60 -12.13 -1.00
CA LEU A 58 -6.14 -10.80 -0.84
C LEU A 58 -5.38 -10.07 0.28
N TRP A 59 -4.77 -8.93 -0.05
CA TRP A 59 -3.96 -8.13 0.87
C TRP A 59 -4.57 -6.76 1.13
N LEU A 60 -4.40 -6.27 2.35
CA LEU A 60 -4.63 -4.87 2.69
C LEU A 60 -3.37 -4.06 2.34
N ARG A 61 -3.50 -3.06 1.48
CA ARG A 61 -2.38 -2.21 1.00
C ARG A 61 -2.66 -0.74 1.25
N TRP A 62 -1.60 0.03 1.44
CA TRP A 62 -1.67 1.49 1.51
C TRP A 62 -1.75 2.09 0.11
N CYS A 63 -2.56 3.15 -0.03
CA CYS A 63 -2.61 3.99 -1.22
C CYS A 63 -2.52 5.48 -0.85
N ASP A 64 -2.13 6.31 -1.82
CA ASP A 64 -2.13 7.77 -1.67
C ASP A 64 -3.54 8.37 -1.84
N ALA A 65 -3.63 9.71 -1.87
CA ALA A 65 -4.89 10.44 -2.07
C ALA A 65 -5.57 10.15 -3.42
N ASP A 66 -4.76 9.85 -4.44
CA ASP A 66 -5.20 9.53 -5.81
C ASP A 66 -5.50 8.04 -6.00
N LYS A 67 -5.45 7.26 -4.91
CA LYS A 67 -5.64 5.80 -4.87
C LYS A 67 -4.52 5.00 -5.55
N ASN A 68 -3.36 5.61 -5.82
CA ASN A 68 -2.20 4.86 -6.29
C ASN A 68 -1.63 4.02 -5.15
N LEU A 69 -1.31 2.76 -5.43
CA LEU A 69 -0.66 1.87 -4.46
C LEU A 69 0.70 2.41 -4.07
N ILE A 70 0.95 2.50 -2.77
CA ILE A 70 2.27 2.83 -2.25
C ILE A 70 3.13 1.57 -2.34
N PRO A 71 4.26 1.58 -3.07
CA PRO A 71 5.08 0.39 -3.23
C PRO A 71 5.70 -0.02 -1.89
N THR A 72 5.75 -1.34 -1.67
CA THR A 72 6.50 -1.95 -0.56
C THR A 72 7.99 -1.65 -0.67
N GLY A 73 8.73 -1.87 0.41
CA GLY A 73 10.19 -1.70 0.40
C GLY A 73 10.85 -2.53 -0.71
N LYS A 74 10.41 -3.78 -0.88
CA LYS A 74 10.87 -4.68 -1.95
C LYS A 74 10.58 -4.12 -3.34
N GLU A 75 9.34 -3.73 -3.60
CA GLU A 75 8.96 -3.15 -4.91
C GLU A 75 9.73 -1.86 -5.21
N ARG A 76 10.01 -1.02 -4.21
CA ARG A 76 10.85 0.17 -4.41
C ARG A 76 12.28 -0.17 -4.75
N ALA A 77 12.87 -1.16 -4.08
CA ALA A 77 14.22 -1.62 -4.36
C ALA A 77 14.33 -2.14 -5.80
N GLU A 78 13.40 -3.03 -6.21
CA GLU A 78 13.34 -3.56 -7.58
C GLU A 78 13.13 -2.47 -8.63
N GLN A 79 12.30 -1.46 -8.34
CA GLN A 79 12.12 -0.32 -9.24
C GLN A 79 13.38 0.54 -9.35
N ALA A 80 14.11 0.76 -8.25
CA ALA A 80 15.35 1.51 -8.26
C ALA A 80 16.44 0.78 -9.04
N GLU A 81 16.57 -0.52 -8.86
CA GLU A 81 17.50 -1.39 -9.59
C GLU A 81 17.22 -1.34 -11.10
N LYS A 82 15.98 -1.60 -11.52
CA LYS A 82 15.58 -1.51 -12.94
C LYS A 82 15.82 -0.14 -13.56
N ARG A 83 15.66 0.94 -12.78
CA ARG A 83 15.96 2.31 -13.25
C ARG A 83 17.46 2.50 -13.43
N SER A 84 18.27 2.00 -12.50
CA SER A 84 19.73 2.04 -12.59
C SER A 84 20.23 1.29 -13.81
N GLU A 85 19.76 0.06 -14.02
CA GLU A 85 20.10 -0.78 -15.19
C GLU A 85 19.75 -0.08 -16.50
N LYS A 86 18.52 0.46 -16.60
CA LYS A 86 18.06 1.16 -17.81
C LYS A 86 18.86 2.43 -18.08
N LEU A 87 19.32 3.13 -17.04
CA LEU A 87 20.14 4.31 -17.21
C LEU A 87 21.56 3.93 -17.66
N ALA A 88 22.15 2.89 -17.06
CA ALA A 88 23.45 2.35 -17.44
C ALA A 88 23.45 1.89 -18.92
N GLU A 89 22.38 1.21 -19.37
CA GLU A 89 22.23 0.81 -20.77
C GLU A 89 22.19 2.02 -21.71
N LYS A 90 21.46 3.08 -21.35
CA LYS A 90 21.42 4.31 -22.14
C LYS A 90 22.77 5.02 -22.17
N LEU A 91 23.51 5.06 -21.07
CA LEU A 91 24.85 5.67 -21.02
C LEU A 91 25.83 4.90 -21.91
N ARG A 92 25.82 3.56 -21.84
CA ARG A 92 26.61 2.70 -22.74
C ARG A 92 26.26 2.92 -24.21
N ALA A 93 24.98 3.07 -24.54
CA ALA A 93 24.53 3.39 -25.90
C ALA A 93 25.00 4.78 -26.38
N LEU A 94 25.27 5.70 -25.47
CA LEU A 94 25.84 7.02 -25.76
C LEU A 94 27.39 7.03 -25.71
N GLY A 95 28.02 5.87 -25.52
CA GLY A 95 29.48 5.73 -25.44
C GLY A 95 30.09 6.21 -24.12
N VAL A 96 29.27 6.43 -23.08
CA VAL A 96 29.71 6.78 -21.74
C VAL A 96 29.79 5.51 -20.90
N ASP A 97 30.92 5.29 -20.22
CA ASP A 97 31.06 4.19 -19.27
C ASP A 97 30.40 4.57 -17.93
N PRO A 98 29.32 3.88 -17.50
CA PRO A 98 28.63 4.18 -16.24
C PRO A 98 29.35 3.66 -15.00
N ASP A 99 30.41 2.86 -15.15
CA ASP A 99 31.13 2.17 -14.07
C ASP A 99 32.57 2.73 -13.84
N ALA A 100 32.93 3.83 -14.52
CA ALA A 100 34.26 4.45 -14.48
C ALA A 100 34.50 5.38 -13.28
#